data_AF-A0Q382-F1
#
_entry.id   AF-A0Q382-F1
#
_cell.length_a   1.000
_cell.length_b   1.000
_cell.length_c   1.000
_cell.angle_alpha   90.00
_cell.angle_beta   90.00
_cell.angle_gamma   90.00
#
_symmetry.space_group_name_H-M   'P 1'
#
loop_
_entity.id
_entity.type
_entity.pdbx_description
1 polymer ?
#
loop_
_entity_poly.entity_id
_entity_poly.type
_entity_poly.pdbx_seq_one_letter_code
_entity_poly.pdbx_strand_id
1 'polypeptide(L)' 'MADRETMILLKEEELKEFLESMKYQYGQNYMDYEEVRGRVEFMENVIKLLKEGKI' A
#
# COMPACT_ATOMS: atom_id res chain seq x y z
N MET A 1 -3.61 -18.97 -10.86
CA MET A 1 -3.77 -17.51 -10.75
C MET A 1 -4.43 -17.25 -9.42
N ALA A 2 -3.86 -16.41 -8.56
CA ALA A 2 -4.56 -16.03 -7.33
C ALA A 2 -5.89 -15.36 -7.73
N ASP A 3 -6.95 -15.67 -7.01
CA ASP A 3 -8.23 -14.99 -7.18
C ASP A 3 -8.05 -13.47 -6.96
N ARG A 4 -8.83 -12.64 -7.67
CA ARG A 4 -8.67 -11.18 -7.64
C ARG A 4 -8.93 -10.63 -6.24
N GLU A 5 -9.88 -11.21 -5.51
CA GLU A 5 -10.17 -10.84 -4.13
C GLU A 5 -8.98 -11.16 -3.22
N THR A 6 -8.37 -12.33 -3.41
CA THR A 6 -7.11 -12.70 -2.74
C THR A 6 -5.99 -11.68 -3.04
N MET A 7 -5.84 -11.25 -4.29
CA MET A 7 -4.81 -10.26 -4.66
C MET A 7 -5.06 -8.90 -4.00
N ILE A 8 -6.31 -8.46 -3.91
CA ILE A 8 -6.67 -7.21 -3.22
C ILE A 8 -6.30 -7.31 -1.74
N LEU A 9 -6.67 -8.40 -1.07
CA LEU A 9 -6.37 -8.62 0.35
C LEU A 9 -4.86 -8.61 0.62
N LEU A 10 -4.08 -9.31 -0.21
CA LEU A 10 -2.62 -9.31 -0.09
C LEU A 10 -2.02 -7.91 -0.28
N LYS A 11 -2.52 -7.12 -1.22
CA LYS A 11 -2.04 -5.74 -1.43
C LYS A 11 -2.42 -4.79 -0.29
N GLU A 12 -3.59 -4.97 0.31
CA GLU A 12 -3.98 -4.22 1.51
C GLU A 12 -3.10 -4.58 2.72
N GLU A 13 -2.77 -5.86 2.88
CA GLU A 13 -1.83 -6.33 3.91
C GLU A 13 -0.42 -5.76 3.69
N GLU A 14 0.11 -5.83 2.47
CA GLU A 14 1.40 -5.23 2.11
C GLU A 14 1.44 -3.73 2.44
N LEU A 15 0.36 -2.98 2.15
CA LEU A 15 0.29 -1.55 2.46
C LEU A 15 0.35 -1.32 3.98
N LYS A 16 -0.38 -2.13 4.75
CA LYS A 16 -0.38 -2.02 6.21
C LYS A 16 1.00 -2.30 6.80
N GLU A 17 1.66 -3.37 6.37
CA GLU A 17 3.01 -3.72 6.82
C GLU A 17 4.02 -2.63 6.46
N PHE A 18 3.89 -2.03 5.27
CA PHE A 18 4.71 -0.91 4.86
C PHE A 18 4.53 0.30 5.78
N LEU A 19 3.29 0.71 6.07
CA LEU A 19 3.00 1.83 6.97
C LEU A 19 3.53 1.57 8.39
N GLU A 20 3.38 0.36 8.92
CA GLU A 20 3.93 -0.02 10.22
C GLU A 20 5.45 0.04 10.24
N SER A 21 6.10 -0.42 9.17
CA SER A 21 7.56 -0.38 9.02
C SER A 21 8.07 1.06 8.93
N MET A 22 7.39 1.92 8.16
CA MET A 22 7.76 3.34 8.03
C MET A 22 7.56 4.09 9.34
N LYS A 23 6.48 3.81 10.07
CA LYS A 23 6.23 4.34 11.40
C LYS A 23 7.31 3.92 12.41
N TYR A 24 7.79 2.67 12.33
CA TYR A 24 8.90 2.19 13.16
C TYR A 24 10.23 2.89 12.82
N GLN A 25 10.53 3.06 11.53
CA GLN A 25 11.79 3.64 11.06
C GLN A 25 11.87 5.16 11.25
N TYR A 26 10.79 5.89 10.92
CA TYR A 26 10.79 7.35 10.85
C TYR A 26 9.92 8.02 11.94
N GLY A 27 9.28 7.23 12.81
CA GLY A 27 8.41 7.73 13.87
C GLY A 27 7.02 8.14 13.35
N GLN A 28 6.30 8.95 14.13
CA GLN A 28 4.91 9.33 13.79
C GLN A 28 4.80 10.21 12.54
N ASN A 29 5.87 10.94 12.20
CA ASN A 29 5.93 11.88 11.08
C ASN A 29 6.43 11.22 9.78
N TYR A 30 6.36 9.90 9.68
CA TYR A 30 6.84 9.15 8.51
C TYR A 30 6.17 9.59 7.18
N MET A 31 4.98 10.20 7.25
CA MET A 31 4.29 10.76 6.08
C MET A 31 4.81 12.14 5.64
N ASP A 32 5.74 12.76 6.35
CA ASP A 32 6.39 14.01 5.90
C ASP A 32 7.42 13.75 4.80
N TYR A 33 7.92 12.52 4.72
CA TYR A 33 8.89 12.06 3.73
C TYR A 33 8.20 11.83 2.38
N GLU A 34 8.68 12.51 1.34
CA GLU A 34 8.08 12.48 -0.01
C GLU A 34 8.11 11.06 -0.60
N GLU A 35 9.21 10.35 -0.39
CA GLU A 35 9.39 8.97 -0.83
C GLU A 35 8.39 8.00 -0.19
N VAL A 36 8.04 8.24 1.07
CA VAL A 36 7.07 7.42 1.79
C VAL A 36 5.67 7.69 1.25
N ARG A 37 5.28 8.96 1.12
CA ARG A 37 3.98 9.34 0.52
C ARG A 37 3.82 8.80 -0.90
N GLY A 38 4.83 8.97 -1.75
CA GLY A 38 4.79 8.49 -3.13
C GLY A 38 4.63 6.97 -3.20
N ARG A 39 5.25 6.23 -2.27
CA ARG A 39 5.08 4.78 -2.20
C ARG A 39 3.69 4.37 -1.73
N VAL A 40 3.14 5.04 -0.71
CA VAL A 40 1.77 4.81 -0.23
C VAL A 40 0.77 5.05 -1.35
N GLU A 41 0.85 6.20 -2.03
CA GLU A 41 -0.05 6.56 -3.13
C GLU A 41 0.02 5.54 -4.27
N PHE A 42 1.22 5.07 -4.62
CA PHE A 42 1.38 4.01 -5.61
C PHE A 42 0.63 2.72 -5.20
N MET A 43 0.80 2.28 -3.97
CA MET A 43 0.17 1.06 -3.47
C MET A 43 -1.36 1.19 -3.40
N GLU A 44 -1.87 2.34 -2.93
CA GLU A 44 -3.30 2.64 -2.93
C GLU A 44 -3.90 2.64 -4.34
N ASN A 45 -3.18 3.22 -5.31
CA ASN A 45 -3.60 3.21 -6.71
C ASN A 45 -3.63 1.80 -7.31
N VAL A 46 -2.67 0.94 -6.99
CA VAL A 46 -2.68 -0.47 -7.42
C VAL A 46 -3.90 -1.20 -6.85
N ILE A 47 -4.17 -1.05 -5.55
CA ILE A 47 -5.35 -1.64 -4.89
C ILE A 47 -6.64 -1.15 -5.56
N LYS A 48 -6.73 0.15 -5.85
CA LYS A 48 -7.87 0.74 -6.54
C LYS A 48 -8.07 0.15 -7.94
N LEU A 49 -7.01 0.04 -8.74
CA LEU A 49 -7.08 -0.54 -10.09
C LEU A 49 -7.51 -2.01 -10.07
N LEU A 50 -7.06 -2.79 -9.08
CA LEU A 50 -7.49 -4.18 -8.86
C LEU A 50 -8.99 -4.26 -8.53
N LYS A 51 -9.48 -3.38 -7.63
CA LYS A 51 -10.90 -3.29 -7.27
C LYS A 51 -11.78 -2.88 -8.45
N GLU A 52 -11.30 -1.96 -9.28
CA GLU A 52 -11.99 -1.52 -10.51
C GLU A 52 -11.91 -2.54 -11.66
N GLY A 53 -11.11 -3.60 -11.49
CA GLY A 53 -10.88 -4.62 -12.51
C GLY A 53 -10.16 -4.12 -13.76
N LYS A 54 -9.43 -3.00 -13.64
CA LYS A 54 -8.65 -2.38 -14.71
C LYS A 54 -7.27 -3.01 -14.90
N ILE A 55 -6.86 -3.85 -13.95
CA ILE A 55 -5.68 -4.72 -14.01
C ILE A 55 -6.00 -6.11 -13.42
#